data_AF-A0ABD6DAN6-F1
#
_entry.id   AF-A0ABD6DAN6-F1
#
_cell.length_a   1.000
_cell.length_b   1.000
_cell.length_c   1.000
_cell.angle_alpha   90.00
_cell.angle_beta   90.00
_cell.angle_gamma   90.00
#
_symmetry.space_group_name_H-M   'P 1'
#
loop_
_entity.id
_entity.type
_entity.pdbx_description
1 polymer ?
#
loop_
_entity_poly.entity_id
_entity_poly.type
_entity_poly.pdbx_seq_one_letter_code
_entity_poly.pdbx_strand_id
1 'polypeptide(L)'
;MEDTKPAPPDEIAQYIVDGLRRQEIDQLELIEEYARQLREYRIGQQDQMIDEDDLDVDESDEVVDVQDSDEGTVVIRRNNCGSDCKGCPHGPYKYIVTPDGKGGQNWDYKGKVEGEGS
;
A
#
# COMPACT_ATOMS: atom_id res chain seq x y z
N MET A 1 36.19 13.48 24.34
CA MET A 1 35.24 13.16 23.25
C MET A 1 34.38 14.40 23.13
N GLU A 2 34.38 15.06 21.98
CA GLU A 2 33.57 16.27 21.83
C GLU A 2 32.09 15.88 21.97
N ASP A 3 31.42 16.49 22.95
CA ASP A 3 29.96 16.44 23.17
C ASP A 3 29.25 17.18 22.03
N THR A 4 29.40 16.71 20.80
CA THR A 4 28.70 17.30 19.66
C THR A 4 27.32 16.70 19.55
N LYS A 5 26.31 17.56 19.75
CA LYS A 5 24.92 17.25 19.46
C LYS A 5 24.80 16.61 18.06
N PRO A 6 24.12 15.47 17.90
CA PRO A 6 23.97 14.83 16.61
C PRO A 6 23.21 15.73 15.62
N ALA A 7 23.67 15.74 14.37
CA ALA A 7 22.98 16.39 13.27
C ALA A 7 21.80 15.51 12.80
N PRO A 8 20.60 16.07 12.58
CA PRO A 8 19.47 15.32 12.02
C PRO A 8 19.68 15.02 10.53
N PRO A 9 19.13 13.92 9.99
CA PRO A 9 19.06 13.68 8.55
C PRO A 9 18.19 14.71 7.82
N ASP A 10 18.59 15.09 6.60
CA ASP A 10 17.92 16.12 5.80
C ASP A 10 16.53 15.68 5.29
N GLU A 11 16.27 14.38 5.16
CA GLU A 11 14.98 13.87 4.70
C GLU A 11 13.90 13.87 5.79
N ILE A 12 14.26 14.04 7.06
CA ILE A 12 13.30 14.05 8.16
C ILE A 12 12.68 15.44 8.28
N ALA A 13 11.34 15.50 8.21
CA ALA A 13 10.62 16.75 8.33
C ALA A 13 10.97 17.49 9.63
N GLN A 14 11.17 18.82 9.53
CA GLN A 14 11.68 19.64 10.63
C GLN A 14 10.86 19.53 11.92
N TYR A 15 9.54 19.38 11.82
CA TYR A 15 8.67 19.25 12.99
C TYR A 15 8.91 17.96 13.80
N ILE A 16 9.36 16.87 13.15
CA ILE A 16 9.77 15.64 13.83
C ILE A 16 11.10 15.85 14.54
N VAL A 17 12.07 16.47 13.87
CA VAL A 17 13.39 16.80 14.46
C VAL A 17 13.23 17.66 15.71
N ASP A 18 12.39 18.70 15.62
CA ASP A 18 12.11 19.57 16.74
C ASP A 18 11.33 18.84 17.84
N GLY A 19 10.46 17.90 17.48
CA GLY A 19 9.79 17.00 18.42
C GLY A 19 10.78 16.17 19.24
N LEU A 20 11.69 15.48 18.57
CA LEU A 20 12.74 14.64 19.19
C LEU A 20 13.64 15.45 20.12
N ARG A 21 14.06 16.65 19.71
CA ARG A 21 14.94 17.53 20.50
C ARG A 21 14.32 18.01 21.82
N ARG A 22 13.01 17.93 21.99
CA ARG A 22 12.28 18.32 23.21
C ARG A 22 12.05 17.17 24.18
N GLN A 23 12.44 15.95 23.81
CA GLN A 23 12.21 14.76 24.62
C GLN A 23 13.36 14.53 25.61
N GLU A 24 13.00 13.93 26.74
CA GLU A 24 13.96 13.39 27.71
C GLU A 24 14.50 12.02 27.25
N ILE A 25 15.56 11.54 27.90
CA ILE A 25 16.27 10.30 27.50
C ILE A 25 15.32 9.09 27.44
N ASP A 26 14.48 8.89 28.46
CA ASP A 26 13.52 7.79 28.54
C ASP A 26 12.47 7.85 27.43
N GLN A 27 12.03 9.06 27.06
CA GLN A 27 11.07 9.25 25.97
C GLN A 27 11.72 8.98 24.60
N LEU A 28 12.99 9.33 24.41
CA LEU A 28 13.73 9.01 23.20
C LEU A 28 13.88 7.48 23.02
N GLU A 29 14.14 6.74 24.09
CA GLU A 29 14.20 5.27 24.06
C GLU A 29 12.85 4.65 23.66
N LEU A 30 11.74 5.15 24.22
CA LEU A 30 10.40 4.69 23.85
C LEU A 30 10.05 5.00 22.39
N ILE A 31 10.45 6.17 21.89
CA ILE A 31 10.24 6.57 20.50
C ILE A 31 11.06 5.68 19.57
N GLU A 32 12.31 5.37 19.91
CA GLU A 32 13.15 4.48 19.11
C GLU A 32 12.50 3.10 18.97
N GLU A 33 12.06 2.52 20.08
CA GLU A 33 11.43 1.20 20.09
C GLU A 33 10.12 1.19 19.28
N TYR A 34 9.26 2.18 19.47
CA TYR A 34 8.02 2.28 18.70
C TYR A 34 8.30 2.50 17.21
N ALA A 35 9.25 3.36 16.84
CA ALA A 35 9.61 3.60 15.46
C ALA A 35 10.14 2.33 14.78
N ARG A 36 10.91 1.51 15.50
CA ARG A 36 11.39 0.21 15.03
C ARG A 36 10.22 -0.76 14.81
N GLN A 37 9.35 -0.94 15.80
CA GLN A 37 8.18 -1.81 15.70
C GLN A 37 7.25 -1.39 14.56
N LEU A 38 6.99 -0.08 14.43
CA LEU A 38 6.16 0.46 13.36
C LEU A 38 6.78 0.21 11.98
N ARG A 39 8.10 0.36 11.84
CA ARG A 39 8.80 0.02 10.60
C ARG A 39 8.68 -1.46 10.26
N GLU A 40 8.92 -2.35 11.22
CA GLU A 40 8.82 -3.80 11.01
C GLU A 40 7.40 -4.23 10.66
N TYR A 41 6.40 -3.68 11.36
CA TYR A 41 4.99 -3.87 11.02
C TYR A 41 4.69 -3.46 9.57
N ARG A 42 5.16 -2.27 9.15
CA ARG A 42 4.94 -1.79 7.77
C ARG A 42 5.64 -2.63 6.71
N ILE A 43 6.85 -3.11 6.99
CA ILE A 43 7.56 -4.06 6.11
C ILE A 43 6.75 -5.35 5.99
N GLY A 44 6.34 -5.93 7.13
CA GLY A 44 5.55 -7.14 7.14
C GLY A 44 4.17 -7.00 6.48
N GLN A 45 3.58 -5.80 6.46
CA GLN A 45 2.37 -5.50 5.70
C GLN A 45 2.64 -5.39 4.20
N GLN A 46 3.79 -4.89 3.78
CA GLN A 46 4.12 -4.75 2.35
C GLN A 46 4.35 -6.10 1.66
N ASP A 47 4.87 -7.09 2.40
CA ASP A 47 5.11 -8.45 1.90
C ASP A 47 3.85 -9.34 1.91
N GLN A 48 2.70 -8.82 2.39
CA GLN A 48 1.44 -9.57 2.41
C GLN A 48 0.76 -9.53 1.05
N MET A 49 0.26 -10.68 0.63
CA MET A 49 -0.71 -10.74 -0.46
C MET A 49 -2.09 -10.33 0.07
N ILE A 50 -2.87 -9.75 -0.83
CA ILE A 50 -4.21 -9.28 -0.53
C ILE A 50 -5.17 -10.40 -0.89
N ASP A 51 -5.92 -10.85 0.11
CA ASP A 51 -7.02 -11.79 -0.08
C ASP A 51 -8.15 -11.13 -0.89
N GLU A 52 -8.90 -11.92 -1.66
CA GLU A 52 -10.00 -11.43 -2.50
C GLU A 52 -11.05 -10.64 -1.69
N ASP A 53 -11.36 -11.10 -0.47
CA ASP A 53 -12.32 -10.47 0.45
C ASP A 53 -11.85 -9.09 0.96
N ASP A 54 -10.54 -8.83 0.92
CA ASP A 54 -9.94 -7.58 1.38
C ASP A 54 -9.65 -6.60 0.23
N LEU A 55 -9.93 -6.95 -1.03
CA LEU A 55 -9.70 -6.07 -2.17
C LEU A 55 -10.56 -4.80 -2.09
N ASP A 56 -9.93 -3.65 -2.28
CA ASP A 56 -10.61 -2.35 -2.37
C ASP A 56 -11.20 -2.17 -3.79
N VAL A 57 -12.27 -2.92 -4.06
CA VAL A 57 -13.06 -2.88 -5.30
C VAL A 57 -14.44 -2.30 -5.03
N ASP A 58 -14.99 -1.58 -6.01
CA ASP A 58 -16.38 -1.11 -5.93
C ASP A 58 -17.33 -2.33 -5.98
N GLU A 59 -18.38 -2.34 -5.15
CA GLU A 59 -19.36 -3.45 -5.13
C GLU A 59 -20.03 -3.70 -6.49
N SER A 60 -20.05 -2.69 -7.37
CA SER A 60 -20.61 -2.80 -8.72
C SER A 60 -19.63 -3.31 -9.77
N ASP A 61 -18.33 -3.40 -9.44
CA ASP A 61 -17.29 -4.02 -10.25
C ASP A 61 -17.36 -5.55 -10.13
N GLU A 62 -16.94 -6.25 -11.18
CA GLU A 62 -16.88 -7.71 -11.21
C GLU A 62 -15.43 -8.18 -11.13
N VAL A 63 -15.05 -8.82 -10.02
CA VAL A 63 -13.79 -9.55 -9.92
C VAL A 63 -13.95 -10.87 -10.68
N VAL A 64 -13.11 -11.06 -11.70
CA VAL A 64 -13.15 -12.24 -12.59
C VAL A 64 -12.20 -13.32 -12.09
N ASP A 65 -11.04 -12.91 -11.59
CA ASP A 65 -9.99 -13.82 -11.13
C ASP A 65 -9.01 -13.12 -10.19
N VAL A 66 -8.51 -13.83 -9.18
CA VAL A 66 -7.53 -13.37 -8.21
C VAL A 66 -6.47 -14.45 -8.04
N GLN A 67 -5.21 -14.08 -8.26
CA GLN A 67 -4.09 -15.00 -8.15
C GLN A 67 -2.88 -14.35 -7.49
N ASP A 68 -2.18 -15.14 -6.71
CA ASP A 68 -0.93 -14.75 -6.07
C ASP A 68 0.23 -14.74 -7.06
N SER A 69 1.14 -13.76 -6.93
CA SER A 69 2.36 -13.71 -7.72
C SER A 69 3.51 -13.06 -6.94
N ASP A 70 4.75 -13.26 -7.42
CA ASP A 70 5.94 -12.65 -6.83
C ASP A 70 5.92 -11.11 -6.86
N GLU A 71 5.11 -10.51 -7.74
CA GLU A 71 4.96 -9.06 -7.87
C GLU A 71 3.81 -8.48 -7.02
N GLY A 72 2.99 -9.33 -6.39
CA GLY A 72 1.78 -8.97 -5.64
C GLY A 72 0.55 -9.81 -6.06
N THR A 73 -0.63 -9.42 -5.60
CA THR A 73 -1.89 -10.09 -5.97
C THR A 73 -2.31 -9.64 -7.37
N VAL A 74 -2.35 -10.56 -8.32
CA VAL A 74 -2.91 -10.34 -9.65
C VAL A 74 -4.42 -10.34 -9.56
N VAL A 75 -5.05 -9.25 -9.99
CA VAL A 75 -6.51 -9.14 -10.05
C VAL A 75 -6.95 -8.89 -11.48
N ILE A 76 -7.85 -9.72 -11.98
CA ILE A 76 -8.55 -9.48 -13.24
C ILE A 76 -9.96 -9.03 -12.90
N ARG A 77 -10.35 -7.82 -13.31
CA ARG A 77 -11.69 -7.30 -13.03
C ARG A 77 -12.33 -6.59 -14.22
N ARG A 78 -13.66 -6.49 -14.20
CA ARG A 78 -14.42 -5.61 -15.08
C ARG A 78 -14.97 -4.44 -14.28
N ASN A 79 -14.76 -3.22 -14.76
CA ASN A 79 -15.16 -2.01 -14.06
C ASN A 79 -16.54 -1.54 -14.54
N ASN A 80 -17.40 -1.14 -13.63
CA ASN A 80 -18.72 -0.58 -13.91
C ASN A 80 -18.67 0.94 -13.77
N CYS A 81 -18.94 1.66 -14.86
CA CYS A 81 -18.78 3.11 -14.91
C CYS A 81 -20.09 3.89 -14.62
N GLY A 82 -21.12 3.22 -14.09
CA GLY A 82 -22.40 3.83 -13.74
C GLY A 82 -23.41 3.91 -14.90
N SER A 83 -24.59 4.47 -14.60
CA SER A 83 -25.82 4.33 -15.38
C SER A 83 -25.81 4.92 -16.80
N ASP A 84 -24.92 5.86 -17.10
CA ASP A 84 -24.87 6.55 -18.40
C ASP A 84 -23.77 6.01 -19.34
N CYS A 85 -23.08 4.93 -18.97
CA CYS A 85 -22.05 4.34 -19.80
C CYS A 85 -22.61 3.26 -20.74
N LYS A 86 -22.37 3.40 -22.05
CA LYS A 86 -22.75 2.39 -23.05
C LYS A 86 -21.64 1.35 -23.20
N GLY A 87 -21.91 0.11 -22.81
CA GLY A 87 -20.98 -1.02 -22.95
C GLY A 87 -20.26 -1.43 -21.66
N CYS A 88 -20.88 -1.17 -20.50
CA CYS A 88 -20.46 -1.74 -19.22
C CYS A 88 -20.91 -3.20 -19.06
N PRO A 89 -20.18 -4.00 -18.25
CA PRO A 89 -18.93 -3.64 -17.57
C PRO A 89 -17.72 -3.66 -18.52
N HIS A 90 -16.74 -2.77 -18.30
CA HIS A 90 -15.55 -2.65 -19.14
C HIS A 90 -14.42 -3.56 -18.70
N GLY A 91 -13.74 -4.18 -19.65
CA GLY A 91 -12.60 -5.06 -19.38
C GLY A 91 -12.76 -6.38 -20.13
N PRO A 92 -12.24 -7.51 -19.59
CA PRO A 92 -11.49 -7.59 -18.34
C PRO A 92 -10.15 -6.86 -18.40
N TYR A 93 -9.71 -6.31 -17.26
CA TYR A 93 -8.44 -5.62 -17.08
C TYR A 93 -7.60 -6.32 -16.02
N LYS A 94 -6.30 -6.45 -16.26
CA LYS A 94 -5.35 -7.01 -15.31
C LYS A 94 -4.71 -5.90 -14.48
N TYR A 95 -4.62 -6.14 -13.18
CA TYR A 95 -3.93 -5.32 -12.21
C TYR A 95 -2.95 -6.19 -11.41
N ILE A 96 -1.87 -5.57 -10.92
CA ILE A 96 -1.10 -6.10 -9.80
C ILE A 96 -1.39 -5.20 -8.60
N VAL A 97 -1.89 -5.81 -7.54
CA VAL A 97 -2.32 -5.14 -6.32
C VAL A 97 -1.35 -5.47 -5.20
N THR A 98 -0.87 -4.45 -4.51
CA THR A 98 0.06 -4.57 -3.38
C THR A 98 -0.38 -3.68 -2.23
N PRO A 99 -0.15 -4.07 -0.96
CA PRO A 99 -0.39 -3.17 0.16
C PRO A 99 0.48 -1.92 0.07
N ASP A 100 -0.05 -0.76 0.48
CA ASP A 100 0.70 0.51 0.48
C ASP A 100 1.54 0.74 1.76
N GLY A 101 1.49 -0.22 2.69
CA GLY A 101 2.15 -0.15 4.00
C GLY A 101 1.50 0.84 5.00
N LYS A 102 0.33 1.39 4.68
CA LYS A 102 -0.44 2.34 5.50
C LYS A 102 -1.91 1.93 5.67
N GLY A 103 -2.29 0.74 5.19
CA GLY A 103 -3.64 0.20 5.25
C GLY A 103 -4.47 0.42 3.99
N GLY A 104 -3.85 0.89 2.90
CA GLY A 104 -4.45 0.97 1.57
C GLY A 104 -3.79 0.02 0.57
N GLN A 105 -4.22 0.10 -0.68
CA GLN A 105 -3.76 -0.76 -1.77
C GLN A 105 -3.26 0.09 -2.96
N ASN A 106 -2.13 -0.32 -3.54
CA ASN A 106 -1.65 0.21 -4.82
C ASN A 106 -2.13 -0.71 -5.94
N TRP A 107 -2.85 -0.15 -6.91
CA TRP A 107 -3.37 -0.87 -8.08
C TRP A 107 -2.58 -0.50 -9.33
N ASP A 108 -1.67 -1.38 -9.78
CA ASP A 108 -0.89 -1.16 -10.99
C ASP A 108 -1.57 -1.80 -12.22
N TYR A 109 -2.04 -0.97 -13.15
CA TYR A 109 -2.76 -1.40 -14.34
C TYR A 109 -1.80 -2.01 -15.38
N LYS A 110 -2.03 -3.27 -15.74
CA LYS A 110 -1.19 -4.01 -16.71
C LYS A 110 -1.81 -4.14 -18.09
N GLY A 111 -3.05 -3.70 -18.30
CA GLY A 111 -3.70 -3.73 -19.61
C GLY A 111 -5.01 -4.52 -19.66
N LYS A 112 -5.62 -4.54 -20.84
CA LYS A 112 -6.80 -5.36 -21.14
C LYS A 112 -6.39 -6.82 -21.32
N VAL A 113 -7.17 -7.72 -20.76
CA VAL A 113 -7.06 -9.17 -20.99
C VAL A 113 -8.04 -9.54 -22.10
N GLU A 114 -7.59 -10.34 -23.07
CA GLU A 114 -8.51 -10.95 -24.02
C GLU A 114 -9.32 -12.01 -23.28
N GLY A 115 -10.64 -11.83 -23.21
CA GLY A 115 -11.50 -12.87 -22.65
C GLY A 115 -11.39 -14.12 -23.52
N GLU A 116 -11.39 -15.31 -22.89
CA GLU A 116 -11.60 -16.56 -23.60
C GLU A 116 -12.91 -16.47 -24.39
N GLY A 117 -12.79 -16.17 -25.67
CA GLY A 117 -13.81 -16.37 -26.66
C GLY A 117 -13.47 -17.62 -27.43
N SER A 118 -13.94 -18.79 -26.97
CA SER A 118 -14.51 -19.81 -27.84
C SER A 118 -15.33 -20.84 -27.07
#